data_AF-A0A9E5F5T8-F1
#
_entry.id   AF-A0A9E5F5T8-F1
#
_cell.length_a   1.000
_cell.length_b   1.000
_cell.length_c   1.000
_cell.angle_alpha   90.00
_cell.angle_beta   90.00
_cell.angle_gamma   90.00
#
_symmetry.space_group_name_H-M   'P 1'
#
loop_
_entity.id
_entity.type
_entity.pdbx_description
1 polymer ?
#
loop_
_entity_poly.entity_id
_entity_poly.type
_entity_poly.pdbx_seq_one_letter_code
_entity_poly.pdbx_strand_id
1 'polypeptide(L)'
;KELTPKLSLFVSRVNLQLQSFLKTKVTGELQLTGKGEPYLLSGRLRVDEAVISSLEAKAGSKPTGEPVLSFDLKADADNQLFVRTDVLDGEFSGDFKVVGNTNKIGLLGKTEVLKGKINFKDTPFEIISGTARFERADEIFPRFSINGRTVVREQKGRAYQDYEVNLQALGTPDDYKIRLTSNPPLVEQDLISLLVLGVTTRGQEGNYFDLGTAIMGQSPIKSKIQSELGVDIKVQSAPGQGPTISDSSADSR
;
A
#
# COMPACT_ATOMS: atom_id res chain seq x y z
N LYS A 1 36.51 -1.51 -32.25
CA LYS A 1 36.85 -2.93 -32.02
C LYS A 1 35.75 -3.46 -31.10
N GLU A 2 34.75 -4.14 -31.65
CA GLU A 2 33.62 -4.62 -30.86
C GLU A 2 34.11 -5.70 -29.88
N LEU A 3 33.75 -5.57 -28.61
CA LEU A 3 34.09 -6.54 -27.59
C LEU A 3 33.15 -7.74 -27.74
N THR A 4 33.72 -8.95 -27.72
CA THR A 4 32.93 -10.19 -27.77
C THR A 4 33.10 -10.96 -26.45
N PRO A 5 32.55 -10.47 -25.33
CA PRO A 5 32.76 -11.09 -24.03
C PRO A 5 32.18 -12.51 -24.02
N LYS A 6 32.87 -13.40 -23.32
CA LYS A 6 32.38 -14.71 -22.89
C LYS A 6 32.93 -14.97 -21.49
N LEU A 7 32.39 -14.24 -20.53
CA LEU A 7 32.85 -14.23 -19.15
C LEU A 7 31.87 -15.02 -18.29
N SER A 8 32.41 -15.93 -17.49
CA SER A 8 31.66 -16.58 -16.42
C SER A 8 32.11 -15.97 -15.09
N LEU A 9 31.14 -15.51 -14.29
CA LEU A 9 31.38 -14.86 -13.01
C LEU A 9 30.64 -15.64 -11.92
N PHE A 10 31.33 -15.87 -10.82
CA PHE A 10 30.68 -16.26 -9.57
C PHE A 10 30.62 -15.03 -8.67
N VAL A 11 29.42 -14.65 -8.25
CA VAL A 11 29.19 -13.55 -7.32
C VAL A 11 28.80 -14.11 -5.97
N SER A 12 29.39 -13.58 -4.90
CA SER A 12 29.09 -13.98 -3.52
C SER A 12 28.73 -12.76 -2.70
N ARG A 13 27.46 -12.68 -2.28
CA ARG A 13 26.88 -11.58 -1.49
C ARG A 13 27.19 -10.19 -2.07
N VAL A 14 27.03 -10.05 -3.38
CA VAL A 14 27.28 -8.79 -4.09
C VAL A 14 26.04 -7.91 -3.99
N ASN A 15 26.24 -6.63 -3.66
CA ASN A 15 25.18 -5.64 -3.72
C ASN A 15 24.87 -5.32 -5.19
N LEU A 16 23.63 -5.53 -5.60
CA LEU A 16 23.10 -5.09 -6.88
C LEU A 16 22.00 -4.05 -6.64
N GLN A 17 22.03 -2.98 -7.43
CA GLN A 17 21.01 -1.95 -7.41
C GLN A 17 20.51 -1.75 -8.83
N LEU A 18 19.51 -2.55 -9.21
CA LEU A 18 18.89 -2.49 -10.54
C LEU A 18 17.94 -1.29 -10.68
N GLN A 19 17.37 -0.85 -9.55
CA GLN A 19 16.43 0.27 -9.46
C GLN A 19 16.73 1.07 -8.20
N SER A 20 16.39 2.35 -8.19
CA SER A 20 16.63 3.22 -7.02
C SER A 20 15.87 2.78 -5.76
N PHE A 21 14.69 2.19 -5.94
CA PHE A 21 13.82 1.69 -4.86
C PHE A 21 14.19 0.28 -4.38
N LEU A 22 15.10 -0.43 -5.06
CA LEU A 22 15.40 -1.83 -4.81
C LEU A 22 16.90 -2.01 -4.55
N LYS A 23 17.23 -2.35 -3.31
CA LYS A 23 18.58 -2.78 -2.92
C LYS A 23 18.58 -4.29 -2.77
N THR A 24 19.51 -4.99 -3.42
CA THR A 24 19.62 -6.44 -3.29
C THR A 24 21.04 -6.88 -2.97
N LYS A 25 21.15 -7.97 -2.24
CA LYS A 25 22.36 -8.79 -2.09
C LYS A 25 22.09 -10.13 -2.74
N VAL A 26 22.98 -10.55 -3.62
CA VAL A 26 22.80 -11.81 -4.35
C VAL A 26 24.07 -12.64 -4.36
N THR A 27 23.88 -13.95 -4.47
CA THR A 27 24.93 -14.94 -4.65
C THR A 27 24.55 -15.85 -5.82
N GLY A 28 25.47 -16.14 -6.72
CA GLY A 28 25.18 -17.04 -7.84
C GLY A 28 26.16 -16.97 -8.98
N GLU A 29 25.78 -17.61 -10.08
CA GLU A 29 26.58 -17.71 -11.30
C GLU A 29 25.96 -16.86 -12.39
N LEU A 30 26.79 -16.01 -13.00
CA LEU A 30 26.44 -15.12 -14.09
C LEU A 30 27.33 -15.37 -15.30
N GLN A 31 26.76 -15.14 -16.48
CA GLN A 31 27.49 -15.17 -17.74
C GLN A 31 27.23 -13.87 -18.49
N LEU A 32 28.31 -13.22 -18.91
CA LEU A 32 28.25 -12.06 -19.80
C LEU A 32 28.69 -12.49 -21.18
N THR A 33 27.78 -12.38 -22.14
CA THR A 33 28.00 -12.80 -23.53
C THR A 33 27.52 -11.71 -24.51
N GLY A 34 28.09 -11.68 -25.71
CA GLY A 34 27.59 -10.81 -26.77
C GLY A 34 28.63 -10.56 -27.84
N LYS A 35 28.21 -9.95 -28.95
CA LYS A 35 29.10 -9.49 -30.03
C LYS A 35 29.09 -7.97 -30.20
N GLY A 36 28.29 -7.29 -29.39
CA GLY A 36 28.00 -5.87 -29.39
C GLY A 36 26.90 -5.59 -28.38
N GLU A 37 26.63 -4.31 -28.12
CA GLU A 37 25.58 -3.90 -27.18
C GLU A 37 24.17 -4.12 -27.78
N PRO A 38 23.17 -4.50 -26.97
CA PRO A 38 23.30 -4.85 -25.55
C PRO A 38 23.95 -6.23 -25.34
N TYR A 39 24.92 -6.32 -24.43
CA TYR A 39 25.46 -7.61 -23.99
C TYR A 39 24.43 -8.36 -23.15
N LEU A 40 24.36 -9.69 -23.31
CA LEU A 40 23.48 -10.55 -22.52
C LEU A 40 24.15 -10.90 -21.19
N LEU A 41 23.52 -10.49 -20.09
CA LEU A 41 23.81 -10.97 -18.75
C LEU A 41 22.76 -12.02 -18.36
N SER A 42 23.18 -13.27 -18.28
CA SER A 42 22.32 -14.41 -17.93
C SER A 42 22.84 -15.17 -16.72
N GLY A 43 21.99 -15.93 -16.03
CA GLY A 43 22.45 -16.72 -14.90
C GLY A 43 21.36 -17.13 -13.91
N ARG A 44 21.82 -17.73 -12.80
CA ARG A 44 21.00 -18.08 -11.65
C ARG A 44 21.55 -17.40 -10.41
N LEU A 45 20.66 -16.73 -9.68
CA LEU A 45 20.96 -15.98 -8.48
C LEU A 45 20.09 -16.50 -7.34
N ARG A 46 20.69 -16.64 -6.16
CA ARG A 46 19.95 -16.67 -4.91
C ARG A 46 19.96 -15.25 -4.34
N VAL A 47 18.78 -14.77 -3.94
CA VAL A 47 18.66 -13.50 -3.23
C VAL A 47 18.98 -13.76 -1.76
N ASP A 48 20.06 -13.15 -1.28
CA ASP A 48 20.44 -13.18 0.13
C ASP A 48 19.57 -12.23 0.96
N GLU A 49 19.32 -11.05 0.41
CA GLU A 49 18.53 -9.99 1.02
C GLU A 49 18.03 -9.07 -0.09
N ALA A 50 16.78 -8.64 -0.02
CA ALA A 50 16.28 -7.54 -0.81
C ALA A 50 15.51 -6.57 0.09
N VAL A 51 15.66 -5.28 -0.17
CA VAL A 51 14.88 -4.24 0.50
C VAL A 51 14.25 -3.35 -0.56
N ILE A 52 12.92 -3.38 -0.60
CA ILE A 52 12.09 -2.48 -1.39
C ILE A 52 11.62 -1.37 -0.47
N SER A 53 12.03 -0.14 -0.76
CA SER A 53 11.69 1.04 0.06
C SER A 53 10.57 1.90 -0.51
N SER A 54 10.05 1.56 -1.69
CA SER A 54 8.93 2.25 -2.33
C SER A 54 8.14 1.29 -3.21
N LEU A 55 6.81 1.42 -3.17
CA LEU A 55 5.89 0.75 -4.09
C LEU A 55 5.56 1.63 -5.31
N GLU A 56 5.94 2.91 -5.29
CA GLU A 56 5.79 3.78 -6.44
C GLU A 56 6.80 3.34 -7.52
N ALA A 57 6.29 2.70 -8.56
CA ALA A 57 7.00 2.56 -9.83
C ALA A 57 7.02 3.92 -10.53
N LYS A 58 7.73 4.90 -9.96
CA LYS A 58 8.15 6.06 -10.75
C LYS A 58 9.07 5.50 -11.82
N ALA A 59 8.54 5.34 -13.03
CA ALA A 59 9.34 5.10 -14.21
C ALA A 59 10.49 6.11 -14.15
N GLY A 60 11.71 5.59 -13.93
CA GLY A 60 12.89 6.43 -13.99
C GLY A 60 12.85 7.23 -15.29
N SER A 61 13.44 8.42 -15.29
CA SER A 61 13.60 9.26 -16.48
C SER A 61 13.88 8.35 -17.69
N LYS A 62 13.08 8.43 -18.76
CA LYS A 62 13.26 7.57 -19.94
C LYS A 62 14.75 7.57 -20.29
N PRO A 63 15.44 6.42 -20.19
CA PRO A 63 16.87 6.39 -20.44
C PRO A 63 17.12 6.87 -21.86
N THR A 64 17.99 7.88 -21.99
CA THR A 64 18.25 8.59 -23.25
C THR A 64 19.33 7.92 -24.11
N GLY A 65 19.97 6.85 -23.60
CA GLY A 65 21.00 6.10 -24.31
C GLY A 65 20.51 4.74 -24.84
N GLU A 66 21.32 4.13 -25.72
CA GLU A 66 21.12 2.75 -26.15
C GLU A 66 21.33 1.77 -24.97
N PRO A 67 20.58 0.66 -24.92
CA PRO A 67 20.73 -0.31 -23.84
C PRO A 67 22.09 -1.01 -23.94
N VAL A 68 22.85 -1.01 -22.83
CA VAL A 68 24.18 -1.63 -22.77
C VAL A 68 24.11 -3.11 -22.37
N LEU A 69 23.14 -3.46 -21.52
CA LEU A 69 22.91 -4.83 -21.08
C LEU A 69 21.47 -5.27 -21.32
N SER A 70 21.29 -6.53 -21.67
CA SER A 70 20.05 -7.30 -21.66
C SER A 70 20.12 -8.39 -20.59
N PHE A 71 18.97 -8.79 -20.05
CA PHE A 71 18.89 -9.67 -18.89
C PHE A 71 18.14 -10.97 -19.23
N ASP A 72 18.68 -12.10 -18.77
CA ASP A 72 17.98 -13.38 -18.64
C ASP A 72 18.43 -14.05 -17.34
N LEU A 73 17.94 -13.50 -16.22
CA LEU A 73 18.35 -13.92 -14.89
C LEU A 73 17.21 -14.67 -14.21
N LYS A 74 17.51 -15.82 -13.63
CA LYS A 74 16.63 -16.48 -12.66
C LYS A 74 17.08 -16.11 -11.26
N ALA A 75 16.16 -15.69 -10.41
CA ALA A 75 16.44 -15.29 -9.05
C ALA A 75 15.47 -15.98 -8.10
N ASP A 76 16.02 -16.79 -7.20
CA ASP A 76 15.26 -17.53 -6.19
C ASP A 76 15.51 -16.89 -4.81
N ALA A 77 14.45 -16.70 -4.04
CA ALA A 77 14.49 -16.02 -2.75
C ALA A 77 13.67 -16.78 -1.72
N ASP A 78 14.36 -17.57 -0.89
CA ASP A 78 13.70 -18.39 0.14
C ASP A 78 13.06 -17.54 1.24
N ASN A 79 13.64 -16.38 1.55
CA ASN A 79 13.20 -15.41 2.56
C ASN A 79 13.99 -14.09 2.40
N GLN A 80 13.90 -13.19 3.39
CA GLN A 80 14.66 -11.93 3.43
C GLN A 80 14.42 -10.98 2.26
N LEU A 81 13.28 -11.13 1.57
CA LEU A 81 12.73 -10.07 0.74
C LEU A 81 11.90 -9.15 1.62
N PHE A 82 12.44 -8.00 1.99
CA PHE A 82 11.74 -7.03 2.81
C PHE A 82 11.09 -5.97 1.92
N VAL A 83 9.80 -5.76 2.10
CA VAL A 83 9.11 -4.56 1.63
C VAL A 83 8.91 -3.67 2.85
N ARG A 84 9.49 -2.47 2.84
CA ARG A 84 9.43 -1.51 3.95
C ARG A 84 8.99 -0.17 3.41
N THR A 85 7.69 0.08 3.54
CA THR A 85 7.02 1.31 3.11
C THR A 85 6.11 1.82 4.22
N ASP A 86 5.50 2.98 4.00
CA ASP A 86 4.45 3.54 4.85
C ASP A 86 3.19 2.65 4.89
N VAL A 87 2.86 1.99 3.78
CA VAL A 87 1.66 1.14 3.67
C VAL A 87 1.93 -0.33 4.01
N LEU A 88 3.13 -0.84 3.77
CA LEU A 88 3.45 -2.26 3.89
C LEU A 88 4.83 -2.46 4.52
N ASP A 89 4.87 -3.23 5.60
CA ASP A 89 6.10 -3.74 6.22
C ASP A 89 5.99 -5.27 6.32
N GLY A 90 6.75 -5.99 5.50
CA GLY A 90 6.67 -7.43 5.45
C GLY A 90 7.90 -8.12 4.89
N GLU A 91 8.03 -9.40 5.24
CA GLU A 91 9.01 -10.33 4.70
C GLU A 91 8.32 -11.29 3.74
N PHE A 92 8.97 -11.53 2.60
CA PHE A 92 8.43 -12.31 1.49
C PHE A 92 9.45 -13.39 1.04
N SER A 93 8.93 -14.40 0.36
CA SER A 93 9.68 -15.37 -0.45
C SER A 93 9.20 -15.30 -1.90
N GLY A 94 9.96 -15.85 -2.84
CA GLY A 94 9.51 -15.92 -4.23
C GLY A 94 10.55 -16.41 -5.22
N ASP A 95 10.07 -16.64 -6.43
CA ASP A 95 10.85 -17.06 -7.58
C ASP A 95 10.61 -16.07 -8.72
N PHE A 96 11.70 -15.56 -9.30
CA PHE A 96 11.65 -14.49 -10.28
C PHE A 96 12.49 -14.79 -11.51
N LYS A 97 12.06 -14.23 -12.64
CA LYS A 97 12.85 -14.11 -13.85
C LYS A 97 12.96 -12.62 -14.21
N VAL A 98 14.18 -12.09 -14.18
CA VAL A 98 14.48 -10.72 -14.62
C VAL A 98 14.84 -10.77 -16.10
N VAL A 99 14.09 -10.00 -16.89
CA VAL A 99 14.22 -9.95 -18.35
C VAL A 99 14.27 -8.51 -18.84
N GLY A 100 14.43 -8.34 -20.15
CA GLY A 100 14.49 -7.02 -20.77
C GLY A 100 15.91 -6.49 -20.81
N ASN A 101 16.09 -5.19 -20.58
CA ASN A 101 17.39 -4.53 -20.68
C ASN A 101 17.50 -3.35 -19.71
N THR A 102 18.69 -2.75 -19.68
CA THR A 102 19.00 -1.55 -18.87
C THR A 102 18.03 -0.38 -19.06
N ASN A 103 17.31 -0.32 -20.18
CA ASN A 103 16.31 0.72 -20.43
C ASN A 103 14.89 0.34 -19.99
N LYS A 104 14.55 -0.95 -20.09
CA LYS A 104 13.25 -1.52 -19.73
C LYS A 104 13.44 -2.90 -19.10
N ILE A 105 13.36 -2.94 -17.78
CA ILE A 105 13.46 -4.19 -17.01
C ILE A 105 12.05 -4.77 -16.85
N GLY A 106 11.89 -6.03 -17.21
CA GLY A 106 10.71 -6.83 -16.91
C GLY A 106 10.96 -7.82 -15.78
N LEU A 107 9.89 -8.18 -15.08
CA LEU A 107 9.92 -9.19 -14.03
C LEU A 107 8.80 -10.19 -14.27
N LEU A 108 9.13 -11.48 -14.22
CA LEU A 108 8.17 -12.57 -14.26
C LEU A 108 8.29 -13.39 -12.99
N GLY A 109 7.20 -14.00 -12.52
CA GLY A 109 7.24 -14.92 -11.39
C GLY A 109 6.20 -14.59 -10.33
N LYS A 110 6.46 -15.04 -9.10
CA LYS A 110 5.53 -14.87 -7.98
C LYS A 110 6.27 -14.65 -6.67
N THR A 111 5.60 -13.99 -5.75
CA THR A 111 6.04 -13.83 -4.38
C THR A 111 4.87 -14.03 -3.43
N GLU A 112 5.16 -14.52 -2.25
CA GLU A 112 4.22 -14.70 -1.15
C GLU A 112 4.77 -14.07 0.12
N VAL A 113 3.87 -13.54 0.94
CA VAL A 113 4.22 -12.98 2.24
C VAL A 113 4.47 -14.12 3.23
N LEU A 114 5.56 -14.02 3.98
CA LEU A 114 5.88 -14.91 5.09
C LEU A 114 5.30 -14.36 6.40
N LYS A 115 5.46 -13.05 6.61
CA LYS A 115 4.90 -12.31 7.76
C LYS A 115 4.95 -10.82 7.46
N GLY A 116 4.06 -10.05 8.07
CA GLY A 116 4.10 -8.60 7.94
C GLY A 116 2.83 -7.93 8.40
N LYS A 117 2.81 -6.61 8.21
CA LYS A 117 1.66 -5.75 8.47
C LYS A 117 1.40 -4.86 7.26
N ILE A 118 0.12 -4.63 7.01
CA ILE A 118 -0.35 -3.63 6.06
C ILE A 118 -1.11 -2.56 6.83
N ASN A 119 -0.82 -1.30 6.56
CA ASN A 119 -1.48 -0.16 7.18
C ASN A 119 -2.63 0.28 6.28
N PHE A 120 -3.82 0.35 6.86
CA PHE A 120 -4.96 1.06 6.27
C PHE A 120 -5.16 2.34 7.07
N LYS A 121 -4.77 3.48 6.48
CA LYS A 121 -4.59 4.74 7.21
C LYS A 121 -3.61 4.49 8.38
N ASP A 122 -3.96 4.91 9.59
CA ASP A 122 -3.14 4.71 10.79
C ASP A 122 -3.40 3.36 11.49
N THR A 123 -4.25 2.48 10.93
CA THR A 123 -4.56 1.19 11.55
C THR A 123 -3.71 0.07 10.95
N PRO A 124 -2.86 -0.60 11.75
CA PRO A 124 -2.11 -1.76 11.29
C PRO A 124 -3.00 -3.01 11.26
N PHE A 125 -2.95 -3.73 10.14
CA PHE A 125 -3.51 -5.06 9.96
C PHE A 125 -2.37 -6.07 9.87
N GLU A 126 -2.44 -7.13 10.67
CA GLU A 126 -1.55 -8.29 10.51
C GLU A 126 -1.91 -9.00 9.21
N ILE A 127 -0.92 -9.28 8.36
CA ILE A 127 -1.15 -9.97 7.10
C ILE A 127 -1.34 -11.46 7.36
N ILE A 128 -2.51 -11.98 7.01
CA ILE A 128 -2.85 -13.40 7.10
C ILE A 128 -2.34 -14.15 5.87
N SER A 129 -2.50 -13.54 4.69
CA SER A 129 -2.00 -14.08 3.43
C SER A 129 -1.77 -12.96 2.43
N GLY A 130 -0.84 -13.16 1.52
CA GLY A 130 -0.44 -12.13 0.56
C GLY A 130 0.32 -12.76 -0.58
N THR A 131 -0.07 -12.46 -1.80
CA THR A 131 0.62 -12.92 -3.01
C THR A 131 0.71 -11.79 -4.01
N ALA A 132 1.79 -11.78 -4.78
CA ALA A 132 1.91 -10.96 -5.97
C ALA A 132 2.49 -11.78 -7.12
N ARG A 133 1.96 -11.59 -8.33
CA ARG A 133 2.40 -12.25 -9.55
C ARG A 133 2.84 -11.21 -10.57
N PHE A 134 3.99 -11.45 -11.18
CA PHE A 134 4.56 -10.61 -12.22
C PHE A 134 4.48 -11.36 -13.54
N GLU A 135 3.84 -10.74 -14.54
CA GLU A 135 3.50 -11.39 -15.81
C GLU A 135 4.01 -10.60 -17.02
N ARG A 136 4.69 -9.47 -16.80
CA ARG A 136 5.11 -8.53 -17.85
C ARG A 136 6.61 -8.56 -18.04
N ALA A 137 7.03 -8.79 -19.28
CA ALA A 137 8.43 -8.89 -19.67
C ALA A 137 9.08 -7.53 -19.97
N ASP A 138 8.30 -6.44 -19.91
CA ASP A 138 8.70 -5.09 -20.27
C ASP A 138 8.56 -4.06 -19.13
N GLU A 139 7.95 -4.46 -18.01
CA GLU A 139 7.80 -3.64 -16.81
C GLU A 139 7.65 -4.48 -15.54
N ILE A 140 7.93 -3.88 -14.38
CA ILE A 140 7.68 -4.47 -13.06
C ILE A 140 6.29 -4.04 -12.61
N PHE A 141 5.28 -4.83 -12.97
CA PHE A 141 3.87 -4.50 -12.70
C PHE A 141 3.14 -5.74 -12.16
N PRO A 142 3.05 -5.89 -10.82
CA PRO A 142 2.42 -7.06 -10.22
C PRO A 142 0.90 -6.99 -10.21
N ARG A 143 0.25 -8.15 -10.31
CA ARG A 143 -1.09 -8.37 -9.77
C ARG A 143 -0.98 -8.94 -8.37
N PHE A 144 -1.64 -8.33 -7.39
CA PHE A 144 -1.55 -8.74 -6.00
C PHE A 144 -2.91 -9.06 -5.37
N SER A 145 -2.86 -9.83 -4.27
CA SER A 145 -3.97 -10.09 -3.36
C SER A 145 -3.41 -10.22 -1.95
N ILE A 146 -3.86 -9.39 -1.03
CA ILE A 146 -3.45 -9.35 0.38
C ILE A 146 -4.71 -9.42 1.24
N ASN A 147 -4.69 -10.30 2.24
CA ASN A 147 -5.70 -10.38 3.28
C ASN A 147 -5.04 -10.09 4.62
N GLY A 148 -5.59 -9.16 5.38
CA GLY A 148 -5.12 -8.79 6.70
C GLY A 148 -6.24 -8.76 7.72
N ARG A 149 -5.87 -8.77 9.00
CA ARG A 149 -6.81 -8.71 10.13
C ARG A 149 -6.28 -7.80 11.23
N THR A 150 -7.21 -7.13 11.91
CA THR A 150 -6.94 -6.37 13.12
C THR A 150 -8.11 -6.51 14.10
N VAL A 151 -7.90 -6.12 15.35
CA VAL A 151 -8.95 -6.04 16.37
C VAL A 151 -9.04 -4.59 16.82
N VAL A 152 -10.19 -3.97 16.61
CA VAL A 152 -10.45 -2.58 17.00
C VAL A 152 -11.41 -2.57 18.18
N ARG A 153 -11.07 -1.83 19.23
CA ARG A 153 -11.90 -1.66 20.42
C ARG A 153 -12.65 -0.34 20.33
N GLU A 154 -13.97 -0.42 20.31
CA GLU A 154 -14.86 0.72 20.40
C GLU A 154 -15.29 0.95 21.86
N GLN A 155 -15.27 2.20 22.32
CA GLN A 155 -15.84 2.58 23.60
C GLN A 155 -17.25 3.14 23.42
N LYS A 156 -18.26 2.46 23.99
CA LYS A 156 -19.64 2.96 24.07
C LYS A 156 -19.99 3.30 25.52
N GLY A 157 -19.82 4.58 25.87
CA GLY A 157 -20.01 5.05 27.24
C GLY A 157 -19.01 4.42 28.22
N ARG A 158 -19.49 3.52 29.08
CA ARG A 158 -18.66 2.74 30.02
C ARG A 158 -18.34 1.32 29.53
N ALA A 159 -18.94 0.87 28.43
CA ALA A 159 -18.73 -0.45 27.87
C ALA A 159 -17.70 -0.41 26.72
N TYR A 160 -17.02 -1.54 26.53
CA TYR A 160 -16.13 -1.77 25.39
C TYR A 160 -16.67 -2.87 24.52
N GLN A 161 -16.56 -2.70 23.21
CA GLN A 161 -16.87 -3.72 22.22
C GLN A 161 -15.67 -3.91 21.31
N ASP A 162 -15.20 -5.15 21.19
CA ASP A 162 -14.15 -5.52 20.25
C ASP A 162 -14.79 -5.90 18.91
N TYR A 163 -14.16 -5.45 17.82
CA TYR A 163 -14.49 -5.82 16.44
C TYR A 163 -13.27 -6.45 15.81
N GLU A 164 -13.39 -7.69 15.35
CA GLU A 164 -12.43 -8.26 14.42
C GLU A 164 -12.70 -7.66 13.05
N VAL A 165 -11.74 -6.91 12.50
CA VAL A 165 -11.85 -6.28 11.18
C VAL A 165 -10.92 -6.99 10.21
N ASN A 166 -11.46 -7.43 9.09
CA ASN A 166 -10.72 -8.06 8.01
C ASN A 166 -10.58 -7.09 6.84
N LEU A 167 -9.39 -7.04 6.27
CA LEU A 167 -9.05 -6.25 5.09
C LEU A 167 -8.71 -7.20 3.95
N GLN A 168 -9.28 -6.96 2.78
CA GLN A 168 -8.87 -7.60 1.54
C GLN A 168 -8.50 -6.52 0.52
N ALA A 169 -7.26 -6.53 0.06
CA ALA A 169 -6.76 -5.65 -0.99
C ALA A 169 -6.32 -6.49 -2.20
N LEU A 170 -6.88 -6.24 -3.37
CA LEU A 170 -6.54 -7.00 -4.58
C LEU A 170 -6.58 -6.13 -5.83
N GLY A 171 -5.71 -6.42 -6.79
CA GLY A 171 -5.64 -5.70 -8.05
C GLY A 171 -4.22 -5.50 -8.53
N THR A 172 -3.94 -4.30 -9.03
CA THR A 172 -2.67 -3.84 -9.59
C THR A 172 -2.30 -2.51 -8.94
N PRO A 173 -1.05 -2.02 -9.04
CA PRO A 173 -0.65 -0.74 -8.44
C PRO A 173 -1.55 0.45 -8.83
N ASP A 174 -2.02 0.49 -10.08
CA ASP A 174 -2.80 1.61 -10.63
C ASP A 174 -4.33 1.41 -10.47
N ASP A 175 -4.79 0.16 -10.35
CA ASP A 175 -6.20 -0.18 -10.17
C ASP A 175 -6.31 -1.34 -9.17
N TYR A 176 -6.71 -1.02 -7.95
CA TYR A 176 -6.94 -1.97 -6.88
C TYR A 176 -8.23 -1.68 -6.13
N LYS A 177 -8.75 -2.72 -5.48
CA LYS A 177 -9.95 -2.65 -4.63
C LYS A 177 -9.59 -3.08 -3.23
N ILE A 178 -10.07 -2.30 -2.26
CA ILE A 178 -10.02 -2.64 -0.85
C ILE A 178 -11.44 -2.98 -0.39
N ARG A 179 -11.59 -4.06 0.37
CA ARG A 179 -12.83 -4.46 1.03
C ARG A 179 -12.56 -4.62 2.51
N LEU A 180 -13.43 -4.04 3.32
CA LEU A 180 -13.41 -4.16 4.77
C LEU A 180 -14.65 -4.91 5.24
N THR A 181 -14.46 -5.85 6.15
CA THR A 181 -15.55 -6.56 6.83
C THR A 181 -15.26 -6.65 8.32
N SER A 182 -16.29 -6.87 9.13
CA SER A 182 -16.09 -7.06 10.56
C SER A 182 -17.00 -8.09 11.19
N ASN A 183 -16.58 -8.55 12.36
CA ASN A 183 -17.39 -9.31 13.28
C ASN A 183 -17.31 -8.67 14.68
N PRO A 184 -18.43 -8.17 15.26
CA PRO A 184 -19.79 -8.11 14.71
C PRO A 184 -19.92 -7.31 13.39
N PRO A 185 -20.94 -7.57 12.55
CA PRO A 185 -21.05 -6.95 11.23
C PRO A 185 -21.43 -5.46 11.29
N LEU A 186 -20.56 -4.64 10.72
CA LEU A 186 -20.76 -3.21 10.52
C LEU A 186 -20.92 -2.89 9.02
N VAL A 187 -21.61 -1.79 8.72
CA VAL A 187 -21.61 -1.24 7.36
C VAL A 187 -20.26 -0.58 7.09
N GLU A 188 -19.86 -0.50 5.82
CA GLU A 188 -18.54 0.01 5.43
C GLU A 188 -18.24 1.42 5.99
N GLN A 189 -19.25 2.31 6.00
CA GLN A 189 -19.11 3.66 6.57
C GLN A 189 -18.80 3.66 8.07
N ASP A 190 -19.42 2.75 8.83
CA ASP A 190 -19.16 2.57 10.26
C ASP A 190 -17.76 1.96 10.48
N LEU A 191 -17.31 1.08 9.58
CA LEU A 191 -15.94 0.52 9.65
C LEU A 191 -14.88 1.57 9.39
N ILE A 192 -15.07 2.40 8.38
CA ILE A 192 -14.15 3.51 8.09
C ILE A 192 -14.14 4.48 9.29
N SER A 193 -15.31 4.81 9.84
CA SER A 193 -15.40 5.66 11.04
C SER A 193 -14.70 5.02 12.25
N LEU A 194 -14.88 3.72 12.46
CA LEU A 194 -14.21 2.98 13.54
C LEU A 194 -12.69 2.98 13.36
N LEU A 195 -12.19 2.80 12.14
CA LEU A 195 -10.75 2.76 11.83
C LEU A 195 -10.09 4.15 11.87
N VAL A 196 -10.82 5.21 11.50
CA VAL A 196 -10.28 6.59 11.42
C VAL A 196 -10.49 7.36 12.73
N LEU A 197 -11.66 7.20 13.36
CA LEU A 197 -12.12 8.00 14.49
C LEU A 197 -12.27 7.18 15.79
N GLY A 198 -12.23 5.84 15.73
CA GLY A 198 -12.41 4.98 16.90
C GLY A 198 -13.86 4.83 17.38
N VAL A 199 -14.86 5.27 16.59
CA VAL A 199 -16.29 5.24 16.94
C VAL A 199 -17.17 4.75 15.79
N THR A 200 -18.30 4.09 16.10
CA THR A 200 -19.35 3.73 15.14
C THR A 200 -20.58 4.62 15.31
N THR A 201 -21.36 4.86 14.25
CA THR A 201 -22.58 5.70 14.32
C THR A 201 -23.78 4.97 14.93
N ARG A 202 -23.64 3.67 15.21
CA ARG A 202 -24.73 2.80 15.67
C ARG A 202 -24.81 2.84 17.20
N GLY A 203 -25.59 3.76 17.76
CA GLY A 203 -25.76 3.79 19.23
C GLY A 203 -26.60 4.88 19.87
N GLN A 204 -27.23 5.79 19.13
CA GLN A 204 -28.23 6.69 19.72
C GLN A 204 -29.54 6.55 18.96
N GLU A 205 -30.53 5.93 19.61
CA GLU A 205 -31.93 6.12 19.24
C GLU A 205 -32.20 7.63 19.13
N GLY A 206 -32.53 8.10 17.94
CA GLY A 206 -33.07 9.44 17.70
C GLY A 206 -32.09 10.54 17.31
N ASN A 207 -30.77 10.37 17.45
CA ASN A 207 -29.80 11.36 16.98
C ASN A 207 -28.96 10.77 15.85
N TYR A 208 -29.31 11.14 14.62
CA TYR A 208 -28.30 11.17 13.55
C TYR A 208 -27.11 11.94 14.11
N PHE A 209 -25.94 11.30 14.19
CA PHE A 209 -24.70 12.02 14.39
C PHE A 209 -24.46 12.80 13.08
N ASP A 210 -25.14 13.94 12.97
CA ASP A 210 -25.02 14.83 11.85
C ASP A 210 -23.59 15.37 11.88
N LEU A 211 -22.77 14.85 10.98
CA LEU A 211 -21.40 15.32 10.75
C LEU A 211 -21.38 16.86 10.54
N GLY A 212 -22.50 17.47 10.11
CA GLY A 212 -22.68 18.92 10.07
C GLY A 212 -22.67 19.62 11.44
N THR A 213 -23.18 18.99 12.49
CA THR A 213 -23.23 19.55 13.86
C THR A 213 -21.95 19.30 14.67
N ALA A 214 -21.31 18.15 14.48
CA ALA A 214 -20.01 17.84 15.10
C ALA A 214 -18.87 18.76 14.59
N ILE A 215 -19.08 19.38 13.42
CA ILE A 215 -18.20 20.39 12.82
C ILE A 215 -18.45 21.82 13.39
N MET A 216 -19.63 22.07 13.99
CA MET A 216 -19.98 23.36 14.59
C MET A 216 -19.53 23.49 16.05
N GLY A 217 -19.55 22.38 16.80
CA GLY A 217 -18.86 22.32 18.10
C GLY A 217 -17.35 22.41 17.86
N GLN A 218 -16.65 23.29 18.57
CA GLN A 218 -15.21 23.55 18.45
C GLN A 218 -14.35 22.31 18.78
N SER A 219 -14.42 21.27 17.94
CA SER A 219 -13.67 20.03 18.08
C SER A 219 -12.62 19.96 16.98
N PRO A 220 -11.37 19.53 17.30
CA PRO A 220 -10.26 19.46 16.34
C PRO A 220 -10.45 18.43 15.21
N ILE A 221 -11.62 17.81 15.12
CA ILE A 221 -11.97 16.75 14.15
C ILE A 221 -11.99 17.28 12.69
N LYS A 222 -12.28 18.57 12.50
CA LYS A 222 -12.41 19.18 11.16
C LYS A 222 -11.10 19.13 10.35
N SER A 223 -9.96 19.30 11.01
CA SER A 223 -8.65 19.28 10.35
C SER A 223 -8.23 17.87 9.94
N LYS A 224 -8.55 16.86 10.76
CA LYS A 224 -8.11 15.47 10.53
C LYS A 224 -8.87 14.78 9.40
N ILE A 225 -10.17 15.06 9.27
CA ILE A 225 -11.02 14.55 8.17
C ILE A 225 -10.58 15.14 6.83
N GLN A 226 -10.34 16.46 6.77
CA GLN A 226 -9.88 17.11 5.53
C GLN A 226 -8.48 16.64 5.12
N SER A 227 -7.56 16.48 6.07
CA SER A 227 -6.18 16.06 5.78
C SER A 227 -6.08 14.59 5.35
N GLU A 228 -6.93 13.70 5.88
CA GLU A 228 -6.82 12.26 5.61
C GLU A 228 -7.75 11.73 4.52
N LEU A 229 -8.87 12.41 4.23
CA LEU A 229 -9.87 11.94 3.26
C LEU A 229 -9.95 12.78 1.98
N GLY A 230 -9.36 13.97 1.93
CA GLY A 230 -9.34 14.81 0.71
C GLY A 230 -10.74 15.27 0.24
N VAL A 231 -11.75 15.25 1.11
CA VAL A 231 -13.13 15.63 0.81
C VAL A 231 -13.40 17.07 1.25
N ASP A 232 -13.85 17.91 0.33
CA ASP A 232 -14.19 19.31 0.58
C ASP A 232 -15.67 19.43 1.00
N ILE A 233 -15.94 19.49 2.31
CA ILE A 233 -17.31 19.55 2.83
C ILE A 233 -17.80 21.02 2.81
N LYS A 234 -18.58 21.40 1.79
CA LYS A 234 -19.30 22.68 1.76
C LYS A 234 -20.59 22.59 2.59
N VAL A 235 -20.61 23.25 3.74
CA VAL A 235 -21.81 23.41 4.58
C VAL A 235 -22.57 24.66 4.10
N GLN A 236 -23.77 24.48 3.54
CA GLN A 236 -24.71 25.59 3.33
C GLN A 236 -25.62 25.69 4.55
N SER A 237 -25.49 26.79 5.29
CA SER A 237 -26.40 27.16 6.37
C SER A 237 -27.72 27.68 5.79
N ALA A 238 -28.84 27.04 6.11
CA ALA A 238 -30.16 27.64 5.95
C ALA A 238 -30.36 28.75 7.01
N PRO A 239 -30.96 29.92 6.68
CA PRO A 239 -31.15 31.00 7.64
C PRO A 239 -32.10 30.60 8.77
N GLY A 240 -31.66 30.81 10.02
CA GLY A 240 -32.42 30.49 11.22
C GLY A 240 -33.61 31.43 11.47
N GLN A 241 -34.71 30.86 11.97
CA GLN A 241 -35.71 31.60 12.74
C GLN A 241 -35.11 31.93 14.11
N GLY A 242 -34.83 33.21 14.35
CA GLY A 242 -34.52 33.72 15.68
C GLY A 242 -35.77 33.70 16.58
N PRO A 243 -35.60 33.66 17.91
CA PRO A 243 -36.74 33.65 18.82
C PRO A 243 -37.43 35.01 18.82
N THR A 244 -38.71 35.05 18.47
CA THR A 244 -39.61 36.17 18.73
C THR A 244 -39.72 36.38 20.23
N ILE A 245 -39.15 37.48 20.72
CA ILE A 245 -39.39 37.99 22.08
C ILE A 245 -40.81 38.56 22.07
N SER A 246 -41.72 37.91 22.77
CA SER A 246 -43.03 38.46 23.09
C SER A 246 -42.87 39.49 24.21
N ASP A 247 -42.96 40.77 23.86
CA ASP A 247 -43.06 41.87 24.81
C ASP A 247 -44.52 41.90 25.34
N SER A 248 -44.75 41.60 26.62
CA SER A 248 -46.06 41.77 27.26
C SER A 248 -46.03 42.98 28.20
N SER A 249 -46.49 44.12 27.68
CA SER A 249 -46.91 45.28 28.47
C SER A 249 -48.42 45.49 28.31
N ALA A 250 -49.16 45.28 29.41
CA ALA A 250 -50.49 45.82 29.71
C ALA A 250 -50.85 45.34 31.14
N ASP A 251 -50.64 46.14 32.18
CA ASP A 251 -51.52 47.19 32.69
C ASP A 251 -52.75 46.63 33.44
N SER A 252 -52.79 46.87 34.76
CA SER A 252 -54.03 46.87 35.54
C SER A 252 -53.84 47.66 36.85
N ARG A 253 -54.31 48.91 36.81
CA ARG A 253 -55.18 49.62 37.78
C ARG A 253 -54.97 49.42 39.27
#